data_AF-A0A5C6ADL1-F1
#
_entry.id   AF-A0A5C6ADL1-F1
#
_cell.length_a   1.000
_cell.length_b   1.000
_cell.length_c   1.000
_cell.angle_alpha   90.00
_cell.angle_beta   90.00
_cell.angle_gamma   90.00
#
_symmetry.space_group_name_H-M   'P 1'
#
loop_
_entity.id
_entity.type
_entity.pdbx_description
1 polymer ?
#
loop_
_entity_poly.entity_id
_entity_poly.type
_entity_poly.pdbx_seq_one_letter_code
_entity_poly.pdbx_strand_id
1 'polypeptide(L)' 'MSTAPKPFLTPERYLAQERKAAFKSQYYQGESFAMGGASREHNLSIAGSMTDAF' A
#
# COMPACT_ATOMS: atom_id res chain seq x y z
N MET A 1 7.39 -23.42 -18.08
CA MET A 1 6.51 -22.28 -17.70
C MET A 1 7.18 -21.01 -18.20
N SER A 2 6.59 -20.31 -19.17
CA SER A 2 7.10 -19.02 -19.66
C SER A 2 6.47 -17.92 -18.80
N THR A 3 7.25 -17.25 -17.97
CA THR A 3 6.78 -16.07 -17.22
C THR A 3 6.88 -14.87 -18.16
N ALA A 4 5.73 -14.35 -18.59
CA ALA A 4 5.71 -13.08 -19.32
C ALA A 4 6.41 -12.00 -18.47
N PRO A 5 7.24 -11.13 -19.07
CA PRO A 5 7.91 -10.08 -18.33
C PRO A 5 6.84 -9.20 -17.65
N LYS A 6 6.90 -9.14 -16.30
CA LYS A 6 6.06 -8.21 -15.55
C LYS A 6 6.43 -6.79 -15.98
N PRO A 7 5.49 -6.00 -16.50
CA PRO A 7 5.78 -4.61 -16.83
C PRO A 7 6.18 -3.88 -15.55
N PHE A 8 7.34 -3.23 -15.56
CA PHE A 8 7.82 -2.41 -14.46
C PHE A 8 6.88 -1.21 -14.29
N LEU A 9 6.19 -1.11 -13.15
CA LEU A 9 5.27 -0.01 -12.89
C LEU A 9 6.09 1.24 -12.55
N THR A 10 5.96 2.31 -13.32
CA THR A 10 6.60 3.59 -12.98
C THR A 10 5.86 4.27 -11.81
N PRO A 11 6.55 5.04 -10.94
CA PRO A 11 5.92 5.75 -9.84
C PRO A 11 4.74 6.64 -10.25
N GLU A 12 4.82 7.35 -11.39
CA GLU A 12 3.73 8.24 -11.84
C GLU A 12 2.46 7.46 -12.19
N ARG A 13 2.62 6.30 -12.85
CA ARG A 13 1.50 5.42 -13.19
C ARG A 13 0.88 4.78 -11.96
N TYR A 14 1.72 4.36 -11.01
CA TYR A 14 1.25 3.91 -9.70
C TYR A 14 0.40 5.00 -9.04
N LEU A 15 0.90 6.23 -8.93
CA LEU A 15 0.15 7.32 -8.29
C LEU A 15 -1.15 7.67 -9.02
N ALA A 16 -1.17 7.61 -10.36
CA ALA A 16 -2.39 7.83 -11.14
C ALA A 16 -3.45 6.74 -10.89
N GLN A 17 -3.01 5.49 -10.72
CA GLN A 17 -3.89 4.37 -10.37
C GLN A 17 -4.36 4.45 -8.91
N GLU A 18 -3.44 4.75 -7.99
CA GLU A 18 -3.66 4.84 -6.55
C GLU A 18 -4.64 5.95 -6.16
N ARG A 19 -4.75 7.02 -6.96
CA ARG A 19 -5.77 8.07 -6.79
C ARG A 19 -7.18 7.63 -7.18
N LYS A 20 -7.30 6.62 -8.05
CA LYS A 20 -8.58 6.10 -8.54
C LYS A 20 -9.00 4.81 -7.83
N ALA A 21 -8.05 4.15 -7.14
CA ALA A 21 -8.30 2.91 -6.45
C ALA A 21 -9.19 3.12 -5.22
N ALA A 22 -10.13 2.20 -5.01
CA ALA A 22 -11.01 2.21 -3.84
C ALA A 22 -10.26 1.86 -2.55
N PHE A 23 -9.10 1.20 -2.67
CA PHE A 23 -8.25 0.77 -1.57
C PHE A 23 -6.80 1.16 -1.86
N LYS A 24 -6.03 1.35 -0.78
CA LYS A 24 -4.61 1.68 -0.87
C LYS A 24 -3.78 0.45 -1.16
N SER A 25 -2.76 0.64 -1.98
CA SER A 25 -1.71 -0.32 -2.28
C SER A 25 -0.38 0.22 -1.77
N GLN A 26 0.66 -0.61 -1.77
CA GLN A 26 2.03 -0.19 -1.50
C GLN A 26 2.86 -0.38 -2.76
N TYR A 27 3.64 0.63 -3.14
CA TYR A 27 4.58 0.55 -4.25
C TYR A 27 6.00 0.27 -3.76
N TYR A 28 6.66 -0.73 -4.36
CA TYR A 28 8.06 -1.04 -4.08
C TYR A 28 8.76 -1.60 -5.32
N GLN A 29 9.86 -0.96 -5.74
CA GLN A 29 10.71 -1.37 -6.87
C GLN A 29 9.96 -1.76 -8.17
N GLY A 30 8.95 -0.98 -8.56
CA GLY A 30 8.20 -1.26 -9.78
C GLY A 30 7.05 -2.25 -9.61
N GLU A 31 6.78 -2.70 -8.38
CA GLU A 31 5.67 -3.60 -8.04
C GLU A 31 4.69 -2.93 -7.09
N SER A 32 3.41 -3.30 -7.21
CA SER A 32 2.32 -2.84 -6.34
C SER A 32 1.78 -4.02 -5.54
N PHE A 33 1.68 -3.85 -4.23
CA PHE A 33 1.22 -4.85 -3.27
C PHE A 33 -0.09 -4.38 -2.66
N ALA A 34 -1.05 -5.29 -2.49
CA ALA A 34 -2.24 -4.97 -1.72
C ALA A 34 -1.81 -4.73 -0.27
N MET A 35 -2.02 -3.52 0.25
CA MET A 35 -1.92 -3.36 1.70
C MET A 35 -3.11 -4.09 2.32
N GLY A 36 -2.83 -4.97 3.29
CA GLY A 36 -3.86 -5.43 4.21
C GLY A 36 -4.40 -4.19 4.90
N GLY A 37 -5.60 -3.76 4.53
CA GLY A 37 -6.17 -2.50 4.99
C GLY A 37 -6.09 -2.40 6.51
N ALA A 38 -5.76 -1.21 7.02
CA ALA A 38 -5.73 -0.98 8.46
C ALA A 38 -7.17 -1.07 9.00
N SER A 39 -7.48 -2.13 9.75
CA SER A 39 -8.76 -2.24 10.45
C SER A 39 -8.86 -1.15 11.52
N ARG A 40 -10.08 -0.79 11.95
CA ARG A 40 -10.26 0.17 13.06
C ARG A 40 -9.49 -0.26 14.31
N GLU A 41 -9.51 -1.56 14.62
CA GLU A 41 -8.74 -2.15 15.73
C GLU A 41 -7.23 -1.98 15.56
N HIS A 42 -6.71 -2.17 14.34
CA HIS A 42 -5.30 -1.93 14.04
C HIS A 42 -4.93 -0.45 14.24
N ASN A 43 -5.78 0.46 13.77
CA ASN A 43 -5.57 1.90 13.93
C ASN A 43 -5.66 2.34 15.41
N LEU A 44 -6.60 1.81 16.18
CA LEU A 44 -6.74 2.10 17.61
C LEU A 44 -5.55 1.59 18.42
N SER A 45 -5.02 0.41 18.08
CA SER A 45 -3.81 -0.15 18.72
C SER A 45 -2.59 0.74 18.48
N ILE A 46 -2.40 1.20 17.24
CA ILE A 46 -1.31 2.13 16.90
C ILE A 46 -1.52 3.48 17.61
N ALA A 47 -2.71 4.06 17.53
CA ALA A 47 -3.01 5.35 18.15
C ALA A 47 -2.80 5.34 19.67
N GLY A 48 -3.28 4.29 20.36
CA GLY A 48 -3.09 4.12 21.80
C GLY A 48 -1.62 4.03 22.20
N SER A 49 -0.81 3.30 21.42
CA SER A 49 0.64 3.20 21.67
C SER A 49 1.42 4.50 21.45
N MET A 50 0.88 5.45 20.69
CA MET A 50 1.49 6.76 20.45
C MET A 50 1.20 7.76 21.57
N THR A 51 0.11 7.59 22.32
CA THR A 51 -0.27 8.46 23.44
C THR A 51 0.52 8.24 24.72
N ASP A 52 1.17 7.08 24.88
CA ASP A 52 2.02 6.75 26.05
C ASP A 52 3.48 7.28 25.92
N ALA A 53 3.81 7.99 24.84
CA ALA A 53 5.16 8.46 24.54
C ALA A 53 5.44 9.94 24.89
N PHE A 54 4.58 10.59 25.69
CA PHE A 54 4.76 11.98 26.14
C PHE A 54 4.56 12.14 27.65
#